data_AF-A0A2N7Q3M7-F1
#
_entry.id   AF-A0A2N7Q3M7-F1
#
_cell.length_a   1.000
_cell.length_b   1.000
_cell.length_c   1.000
_cell.angle_alpha   90.00
_cell.angle_beta   90.00
_cell.angle_gamma   90.00
#
_symmetry.space_group_name_H-M   'P 1'
#
loop_
_entity.id
_entity.type
_entity.pdbx_description
1 polymer ?
#
loop_
_entity_poly.entity_id
_entity_poly.type
_entity_poly.pdbx_seq_one_letter_code
_entity_poly.pdbx_strand_id
1 'polypeptide(L)'
;MLRVLLISHGSIFGGAEKNFIKLFELLKEENLDISFLVRNEMLHKKLLEKGAKSYYFGMNNINRFETFSQYKKNVEAIKHKVNEINPDILV
;
A
#
# COMPACT_ATOMS: atom_id res chain seq x y z
N MET A 1 12.26 11.90 -12.24
CA MET A 1 12.16 11.34 -10.88
C MET A 1 11.39 10.03 -11.01
N LEU A 2 11.99 8.92 -10.55
CA LEU A 2 11.42 7.58 -10.73
C LEU A 2 10.29 7.35 -9.71
N ARG A 3 9.12 6.92 -10.17
CA ARG A 3 7.92 6.70 -9.35
C ARG A 3 7.82 5.24 -8.94
N VAL A 4 7.79 4.98 -7.65
CA VAL A 4 7.72 3.63 -7.10
C VAL A 4 6.43 3.50 -6.29
N LEU A 5 5.62 2.50 -6.62
CA LEU A 5 4.44 2.13 -5.85
C LEU A 5 4.70 0.81 -5.13
N LEU A 6 4.64 0.84 -3.80
CA LEU A 6 4.80 -0.32 -2.94
C LEU A 6 3.43 -0.75 -2.40
N ILE A 7 2.99 -1.97 -2.74
CA ILE A 7 1.71 -2.52 -2.31
C ILE A 7 1.91 -3.42 -1.09
N SER A 8 1.23 -3.10 0.02
CA SER A 8 1.22 -3.94 1.21
C SER A 8 -0.18 -4.43 1.53
N HIS A 9 -0.36 -5.73 1.57
CA HIS A 9 -1.57 -6.32 2.14
C HIS A 9 -1.58 -6.25 3.68
N GLY A 10 -0.43 -5.97 4.31
CA GLY A 10 -0.25 -6.00 5.76
C GLY A 10 -0.38 -7.40 6.34
N SER A 11 0.60 -7.86 7.13
CA SER A 11 0.44 -9.08 7.91
C SER A 11 -0.24 -8.75 9.23
N ILE A 12 -1.20 -9.57 9.66
CA ILE A 12 -1.80 -9.51 11.01
C ILE A 12 -0.72 -9.64 12.10
N PHE A 13 0.43 -10.24 11.76
CA PHE A 13 1.57 -10.50 12.66
C PHE A 13 2.67 -9.42 12.64
N GLY A 14 2.42 -8.23 12.09
CA GLY A 14 3.30 -7.04 12.22
C GLY A 14 4.68 -7.07 11.51
N GLY A 15 5.12 -8.20 10.95
CA GLY A 15 6.41 -8.30 10.24
C GLY A 15 6.48 -7.45 8.98
N ALA A 16 5.42 -7.48 8.18
CA ALA A 16 5.33 -6.67 6.96
C ALA A 16 5.29 -5.16 7.27
N GLU A 17 4.67 -4.75 8.38
CA GLU A 17 4.62 -3.32 8.77
C GLU A 17 6.01 -2.75 9.07
N LYS A 18 6.82 -3.49 9.84
CA LYS A 18 8.18 -3.06 10.19
C LYS A 18 9.07 -2.92 8.95
N ASN A 19 8.94 -3.84 8.00
CA ASN A 19 9.71 -3.81 6.76
C ASN A 19 9.34 -2.61 5.90
N PHE A 20 8.04 -2.32 5.75
CA PHE A 20 7.57 -1.18 4.96
C PHE A 20 7.98 0.18 5.55
N ILE A 21 7.89 0.32 6.88
CA ILE A 21 8.36 1.54 7.55
C ILE A 21 9.87 1.68 7.37
N LYS A 22 10.66 0.62 7.60
CA LYS A 22 12.11 0.66 7.41
C LYS A 22 12.48 0.98 5.96
N LEU A 23 11.76 0.43 4.99
CA LEU A 23 11.96 0.69 3.58
C LEU A 23 11.69 2.17 3.24
N PHE A 24 10.61 2.74 3.78
CA PHE A 24 10.36 4.18 3.65
C PHE A 24 11.52 5.01 4.21
N GLU A 25 11.99 4.70 5.42
CA GLU A 25 13.09 5.43 6.05
C GLU A 25 14.40 5.34 5.25
N LEU A 26 14.67 4.21 4.58
CA LEU A 26 15.84 4.06 3.72
C LEU A 26 15.69 4.81 2.41
N LEU A 27 14.50 4.80 1.81
CA LEU A 27 14.30 5.35 0.48
C LEU A 27 13.90 6.83 0.46
N LYS A 28 13.48 7.42 1.59
CA LYS A 28 13.09 8.83 1.67
C LYS A 28 14.25 9.81 1.36
N GLU A 29 15.49 9.33 1.47
CA GLU A 29 16.71 10.10 1.16
C GLU A 29 17.12 9.97 -0.32
N GLU A 30 16.51 9.03 -1.03
CA GLU A 30 16.75 8.81 -2.46
C GLU A 30 15.90 9.77 -3.32
N ASN A 31 16.35 10.03 -4.54
CA ASN A 31 15.61 10.85 -5.51
C ASN A 31 14.47 10.06 -6.18
N LEU A 32 13.57 9.51 -5.36
CA LEU A 32 12.44 8.67 -5.75
C LEU A 32 11.12 9.29 -5.32
N ASP A 33 10.09 9.17 -6.16
CA ASP A 33 8.71 9.48 -5.77
C ASP A 33 8.04 8.20 -5.27
N ILE A 34 7.97 8.02 -3.96
CA ILE A 34 7.50 6.78 -3.35
C ILE A 34 6.09 6.96 -2.83
N SER A 35 5.21 6.08 -3.29
CA SER A 35 3.83 5.96 -2.83
C SER A 35 3.56 4.55 -2.29
N PHE A 36 2.67 4.46 -1.32
CA PHE A 36 2.27 3.21 -0.69
C PHE A 36 0.79 2.95 -0.93
N LEU A 37 0.43 1.73 -1.33
CA LEU A 37 -0.95 1.27 -1.37
C LEU A 37 -1.13 0.16 -0.35
N VAL A 38 -1.85 0.43 0.74
CA VAL A 38 -1.88 -0.45 1.91
C VAL A 38 -3.30 -0.89 2.27
N ARG A 39 -3.45 -2.16 2.64
CA ARG A 39 -4.72 -2.73 3.12
C ARG A 39 -4.88 -2.63 4.64
N ASN A 40 -3.77 -2.47 5.36
CA ASN A 40 -3.78 -2.39 6.83
C ASN A 40 -3.89 -0.91 7.25
N GLU A 41 -4.97 -0.58 7.97
CA GLU A 41 -5.25 0.79 8.40
C GLU A 41 -4.21 1.33 9.38
N MET A 42 -3.70 0.48 10.27
CA MET A 42 -2.66 0.86 11.24
C MET A 42 -1.36 1.22 10.53
N LEU A 43 -0.95 0.43 9.53
CA LEU A 43 0.21 0.73 8.69
C LEU A 43 0.01 2.03 7.90
N HIS A 44 -1.18 2.23 7.32
CA HIS A 44 -1.51 3.48 6.63
C HIS A 44 -1.29 4.71 7.51
N LYS A 45 -1.86 4.70 8.72
CA LYS A 45 -1.71 5.81 9.69
C LYS A 45 -0.24 6.06 10.03
N LYS A 46 0.52 5.02 10.36
CA LYS A 46 1.96 5.13 10.67
C LYS A 46 2.78 5.70 9.50
N LEU A 47 2.46 5.34 8.27
CA LEU A 47 3.13 5.87 7.08
C LEU A 47 2.81 7.35 6.88
N LEU A 48 1.53 7.75 7.05
CA LEU A 48 1.13 9.16 6.98
C LEU A 48 1.79 10.02 8.07
N GLU A 49 1.85 9.52 9.31
CA GLU A 49 2.56 10.19 10.42
C GLU A 49 4.03 10.46 10.12
N LYS A 50 4.64 9.63 9.27
CA LYS A 50 6.02 9.76 8.81
C LYS A 50 6.17 10.62 7.54
N GLY A 51 5.08 11.20 7.04
CA GLY A 51 5.06 12.04 5.84
C GLY A 51 5.09 11.28 4.53
N ALA A 52 4.87 9.95 4.54
CA ALA A 52 4.83 9.16 3.31
C ALA A 52 3.52 9.40 2.54
N LYS A 53 3.58 9.36 1.21
CA LYS A 53 2.38 9.28 0.35
C LYS A 53 1.77 7.89 0.49
N SER A 54 0.65 7.76 1.18
CA SER A 54 0.01 6.47 1.46
C SER A 54 -1.46 6.50 1.08
N TYR A 55 -1.95 5.40 0.50
CA TYR A 55 -3.32 5.19 0.09
C TYR A 55 -3.86 3.94 0.76
N TYR A 56 -4.98 4.08 1.46
CA TYR A 56 -5.67 2.97 2.08
C TYR A 56 -6.78 2.47 1.17
N PHE A 57 -6.77 1.18 0.83
CA PHE A 57 -7.85 0.55 0.05
C PHE A 57 -8.73 -0.34 0.92
N GLY A 58 -8.89 0.06 2.18
CA GLY A 58 -9.60 -0.63 3.24
C GLY A 58 -10.68 -1.60 2.80
N MET A 59 -10.53 -2.83 3.28
CA MET A 59 -11.56 -3.83 3.15
C MET A 59 -12.39 -3.85 4.41
N ASN A 60 -13.55 -3.18 4.37
CA ASN A 60 -14.57 -3.34 5.40
C ASN A 60 -14.85 -4.84 5.57
N ASN A 61 -14.52 -5.38 6.73
CA ASN A 61 -14.92 -6.70 7.22
C ASN A 61 -15.05 -7.80 6.15
N ILE A 62 -13.92 -8.28 5.64
CA ILE A 62 -13.89 -9.60 5.00
C ILE A 62 -14.12 -10.63 6.08
N ASN A 63 -15.35 -11.14 6.18
CA ASN A 63 -15.54 -12.54 6.57
C ASN A 63 -14.53 -13.36 5.77
N ARG A 64 -13.70 -14.19 6.44
CA ARG A 64 -12.55 -14.97 5.89
C ARG A 64 -12.72 -15.63 4.51
N PHE A 65 -13.92 -15.65 3.95
CA PHE A 65 -14.27 -15.97 2.59
C PHE A 65 -14.59 -14.68 1.81
N GLU A 66 -13.60 -14.10 1.12
CA GLU A 66 -13.95 -13.18 0.04
C GLU A 66 -14.82 -13.94 -0.96
N THR A 67 -16.02 -13.44 -1.25
CA THR A 67 -16.72 -13.93 -2.43
C THR A 67 -15.89 -13.52 -3.65
N PHE A 68 -15.88 -14.36 -4.69
CA PHE A 68 -15.15 -14.07 -5.94
C PHE A 68 -15.51 -12.69 -6.53
N SER A 69 -16.74 -12.22 -6.30
CA SER A 69 -17.20 -10.87 -6.66
C SER A 69 -16.48 -9.77 -5.88
N GLN A 70 -16.27 -9.94 -4.58
CA GLN A 70 -15.54 -8.98 -3.75
C GLN A 70 -14.07 -8.91 -4.16
N TYR A 71 -13.43 -10.05 -4.38
CA TYR A 71 -12.05 -10.13 -4.88
C TYR A 71 -11.88 -9.31 -6.17
N LYS A 72 -12.77 -9.50 -7.15
CA LYS A 72 -12.75 -8.73 -8.40
C LYS A 72 -12.86 -7.22 -8.16
N LYS A 73 -13.78 -6.78 -7.30
CA LYS A 73 -13.93 -5.35 -6.98
C LYS A 73 -12.65 -4.78 -6.36
N ASN A 74 -11.97 -5.52 -5.50
CA ASN A 74 -10.72 -5.07 -4.89
C ASN A 74 -9.60 -4.97 -5.92
N VAL A 75 -9.48 -5.98 -6.80
CA VAL A 75 -8.50 -5.95 -7.89
C VAL A 75 -8.73 -4.75 -8.79
N GLU A 76 -9.99 -4.44 -9.14
CA GLU A 76 -10.31 -3.24 -9.94
C GLU A 76 -10.01 -1.94 -9.20
N ALA A 77 -10.27 -1.84 -7.89
CA ALA A 77 -9.89 -0.68 -7.09
C ALA A 77 -8.37 -0.49 -7.03
N ILE A 78 -7.61 -1.57 -6.85
CA ILE A 78 -6.15 -1.55 -6.89
C ILE A 78 -5.68 -1.09 -8.27
N LYS A 79 -6.18 -1.69 -9.35
CA LYS A 79 -5.84 -1.30 -10.73
C LYS A 79 -6.11 0.18 -11.00
N HIS A 80 -7.29 0.66 -10.62
CA HIS A 80 -7.64 2.08 -10.78
C HIS A 80 -6.62 2.97 -10.09
N LYS A 81 -6.24 2.65 -8.85
CA LYS A 81 -5.27 3.45 -8.09
C LYS A 81 -3.85 3.34 -8.66
N VAL A 82 -3.44 2.15 -9.12
CA VAL A 82 -2.15 1.96 -9.81
C VAL A 82 -2.10 2.82 -11.07
N ASN A 83 -3.17 2.85 -11.87
CA ASN A 83 -3.24 3.67 -13.08
C ASN A 83 -3.22 5.17 -12.76
N GLU A 84 -3.89 5.60 -11.69
CA GLU A 84 -3.90 6.99 -11.24
C GLU A 84 -2.51 7.46 -10.77
N ILE A 85 -1.79 6.61 -10.02
CA ILE A 85 -0.42 6.89 -9.56
C ILE A 85 0.57 6.80 -10.73
N ASN A 86 0.28 5.92 -11.70
CA ASN A 86 1.10 5.66 -12.88
C ASN A 86 2.58 5.39 -12.51
N PRO A 87 2.88 4.39 -11.66
CA PRO A 87 4.25 4.15 -11.22
C PRO A 87 5.14 3.60 -12.33
N ASP A 88 6.43 3.91 -12.28
CA ASP A 88 7.44 3.31 -13.17
C ASP A 88 7.85 1.92 -12.65
N ILE A 89 7.78 1.71 -11.33
CA ILE A 89 8.03 0.43 -10.67
C ILE A 89 6.87 0.10 -9.73
N LEU A 90 6.32 -1.10 -9.86
CA LEU A 90 5.29 -1.65 -8.99
C LEU A 90 5.87 -2.85 -8.22
N VAL A 91 5.79 -2.83 -6.88
CA VAL A 91 6.28 -3.89 -5.99
C VAL A 91 5.18 -4.38 -5.06
#